data_AF-A0A0Q9Y6S7-F1
#
_entry.id   AF-A0A0Q9Y6S7-F1
#
_cell.length_a   1.000
_cell.length_b   1.000
_cell.length_c   1.000
_cell.angle_alpha   90.00
_cell.angle_beta   90.00
_cell.angle_gamma   90.00
#
_symmetry.space_group_name_H-M   'P 1'
#
loop_
_entity.id
_entity.type
_entity.pdbx_description
1 polymer ?
#
loop_
_entity_poly.entity_id
_entity_poly.type
_entity_poly.pdbx_seq_one_letter_code
_entity_poly.pdbx_strand_id
1 'polypeptide(L)'
;MDYMSLAIEAKRKKDFELAHKYYGAKMEQDGITAGLLRSISKIFYLEKQNYTALMFALAATHLSLFQYLQEYKNGDLNVKQALEVIPNEIIEQFPHPIGALLMHEPNTLKHIAHSYADQEEVYKDRPAVRMYAEVYYAQVLGDGSHVSKLEEFRLTPEEHLNYEENEYIPLGITIIKDQIKWSEIDNPDVSMLYLV
;
A
#
# COMPACT_ATOMS: atom_id res chain seq x y z
N MET A 1 -17.92 -8.21 17.42
CA MET A 1 -18.20 -8.62 16.02
C MET A 1 -16.90 -8.45 15.26
N ASP A 2 -16.52 -9.38 14.38
CA ASP A 2 -15.30 -9.24 13.59
C ASP A 2 -15.58 -8.44 12.30
N TYR A 3 -15.60 -7.11 12.44
CA TYR A 3 -15.85 -6.21 11.32
C TYR A 3 -14.78 -6.31 10.23
N MET A 4 -13.55 -6.69 10.58
CA MET A 4 -12.46 -6.81 9.60
C MET A 4 -12.73 -7.97 8.63
N SER A 5 -13.10 -9.14 9.15
CA SER A 5 -13.46 -10.29 8.32
C SER A 5 -14.70 -10.02 7.47
N LEU A 6 -15.71 -9.34 8.03
CA LEU A 6 -16.92 -8.95 7.30
C LEU A 6 -16.60 -7.98 6.14
N ALA A 7 -15.72 -7.00 6.36
CA ALA A 7 -15.28 -6.08 5.32
C ALA A 7 -14.52 -6.79 4.19
N ILE A 8 -13.66 -7.75 4.53
CA ILE A 8 -12.94 -8.56 3.53
C ILE A 8 -13.91 -9.40 2.69
N GLU A 9 -14.93 -9.99 3.31
CA GLU A 9 -15.95 -10.75 2.60
C GLU A 9 -16.76 -9.86 1.65
N ALA A 10 -17.20 -8.70 2.11
CA ALA A 10 -17.91 -7.71 1.30
C ALA A 10 -17.06 -7.26 0.10
N LYS A 11 -15.77 -6.96 0.33
CA LYS A 11 -14.80 -6.64 -0.73
C LYS A 11 -14.74 -7.74 -1.79
N ARG A 12 -14.57 -9.01 -1.40
CA ARG A 12 -14.51 -10.14 -2.34
C ARG A 12 -15.78 -10.29 -3.17
N LYS A 13 -16.93 -9.91 -2.61
CA LYS A 13 -18.23 -9.87 -3.29
C LYS A 13 -18.45 -8.60 -4.12
N LYS A 14 -17.47 -7.68 -4.17
CA LYS A 14 -17.54 -6.36 -4.79
C LYS A 14 -18.62 -5.45 -4.19
N ASP A 15 -19.05 -5.73 -2.96
CA ASP A 15 -19.93 -4.88 -2.18
C ASP A 15 -19.10 -3.85 -1.41
N PHE A 16 -18.60 -2.84 -2.13
CA PHE A 16 -17.68 -1.85 -1.58
C PHE A 16 -18.35 -0.90 -0.59
N GLU A 17 -19.64 -0.59 -0.78
CA GLU A 17 -20.43 0.19 0.17
C GLU A 17 -20.49 -0.52 1.53
N LEU A 18 -20.80 -1.82 1.53
CA LEU A 18 -20.83 -2.61 2.76
C LEU A 18 -19.42 -2.78 3.36
N ALA A 19 -18.38 -2.92 2.52
CA ALA A 19 -17.00 -2.96 2.99
C ALA A 19 -16.61 -1.66 3.71
N HIS A 20 -16.93 -0.48 3.15
CA HIS A 20 -16.72 0.82 3.79
C HIS A 20 -17.47 0.93 5.12
N LYS A 21 -18.73 0.47 5.18
CA LYS A 21 -19.51 0.46 6.43
C LYS A 21 -18.84 -0.38 7.52
N TYR A 22 -18.33 -1.57 7.18
CA TYR A 22 -17.64 -2.42 8.14
C TYR A 22 -16.28 -1.83 8.56
N TYR A 23 -15.53 -1.20 7.65
CA TYR A 23 -14.31 -0.49 8.04
C TYR A 23 -14.58 0.73 8.92
N GLY A 24 -15.65 1.48 8.67
CA GLY A 24 -16.10 2.57 9.55
C GLY A 24 -16.42 2.07 10.95
N ALA A 25 -17.23 1.00 11.06
CA ALA A 25 -17.52 0.38 12.35
C ALA A 25 -16.27 -0.15 13.06
N LYS A 26 -15.30 -0.68 12.31
CA LYS A 26 -14.01 -1.12 12.85
C LYS A 26 -13.19 0.06 13.37
N MET A 27 -13.18 1.18 12.65
CA MET A 27 -12.50 2.42 13.05
C MET A 27 -13.11 3.01 14.32
N GLU A 28 -14.44 3.02 14.44
CA GLU A 28 -15.13 3.47 15.66
C GLU A 28 -14.82 2.58 16.86
N GLN A 29 -14.70 1.27 16.65
CA GLN A 29 -14.47 0.31 17.72
C GLN A 29 -13.03 0.33 18.24
N ASP A 30 -12.04 0.36 17.34
CA ASP A 30 -10.63 0.10 17.68
C ASP A 30 -9.71 1.31 17.40
N GLY A 31 -10.23 2.37 16.80
CA GLY A 31 -9.45 3.49 16.32
C GLY A 31 -8.75 3.23 14.99
N ILE A 32 -7.92 4.21 14.59
CA ILE A 32 -7.16 4.17 13.34
C ILE A 32 -5.88 3.36 13.54
N THR A 33 -5.63 2.41 12.64
CA THR A 33 -4.37 1.64 12.58
C THR A 33 -3.86 1.61 11.15
N ALA A 34 -2.54 1.41 10.96
CA ALA A 34 -1.94 1.28 9.63
C ALA A 34 -2.57 0.13 8.83
N GLY A 35 -2.89 -0.99 9.49
CA GLY A 35 -3.58 -2.13 8.87
C GLY A 35 -4.98 -1.78 8.36
N LEU A 36 -5.75 -1.00 9.13
CA LEU A 36 -7.08 -0.53 8.73
C LEU A 36 -7.01 0.44 7.55
N LEU A 37 -6.14 1.47 7.63
CA LEU A 37 -5.97 2.43 6.54
C LEU A 37 -5.51 1.77 5.24
N ARG A 38 -4.57 0.81 5.32
CA ARG A 38 -4.13 0.01 4.16
C ARG A 38 -5.29 -0.81 3.56
N SER A 39 -6.22 -1.26 4.38
CA SER A 39 -7.40 -2.00 3.92
C SER A 39 -8.44 -1.09 3.26
N ILE A 40 -8.63 0.12 3.78
CA ILE A 40 -9.48 1.16 3.19
C ILE A 40 -8.91 1.64 1.85
N SER A 41 -7.60 1.88 1.77
CA SER A 41 -6.88 2.20 0.53
C SER A 41 -7.21 1.22 -0.60
N LYS A 42 -7.20 -0.09 -0.28
CA LYS A 42 -7.52 -1.14 -1.25
C LYS A 42 -8.95 -1.03 -1.78
N ILE A 43 -9.91 -0.61 -0.96
CA ILE A 43 -11.29 -0.40 -1.45
C ILE A 43 -11.34 0.77 -2.42
N PHE A 44 -10.76 1.92 -2.07
CA PHE A 44 -10.72 3.06 -2.98
C PHE A 44 -9.99 2.75 -4.29
N TYR A 45 -8.93 1.94 -4.23
CA TYR A 45 -8.26 1.46 -5.43
C TYR A 45 -9.20 0.60 -6.30
N LEU A 46 -9.96 -0.32 -5.68
CA LEU A 46 -10.94 -1.16 -6.39
C LEU A 46 -12.10 -0.33 -6.96
N GLU A 47 -12.46 0.78 -6.33
CA GLU A 47 -13.45 1.75 -6.82
C GLU A 47 -12.90 2.69 -7.89
N LYS A 48 -11.63 2.52 -8.31
CA LYS A 48 -10.92 3.41 -9.25
C LYS A 48 -10.83 4.86 -8.76
N GLN A 49 -10.85 5.05 -7.44
CA GLN A 49 -10.57 6.33 -6.78
C GLN A 49 -9.07 6.41 -6.42
N ASN A 50 -8.23 6.43 -7.46
CA ASN A 50 -6.76 6.33 -7.37
C ASN A 50 -6.12 7.33 -6.39
N TYR A 51 -6.50 8.61 -6.47
CA TYR A 51 -5.96 9.63 -5.56
C TYR A 51 -6.31 9.34 -4.10
N THR A 52 -7.58 9.03 -3.82
CA THR A 52 -8.03 8.69 -2.46
C THR A 52 -7.32 7.44 -1.95
N ALA A 53 -7.19 6.40 -2.79
CA ALA A 53 -6.42 5.20 -2.46
C ALA A 53 -4.98 5.56 -2.08
N LEU A 54 -4.32 6.37 -2.90
CA LEU A 54 -2.95 6.81 -2.63
C LEU A 54 -2.83 7.56 -1.30
N MET A 55 -3.76 8.47 -0.98
CA MET A 55 -3.73 9.20 0.29
C MET A 55 -3.87 8.26 1.50
N PHE A 56 -4.79 7.29 1.44
CA PHE A 56 -4.92 6.27 2.50
C PHE A 56 -3.71 5.33 2.58
N ALA A 57 -3.09 4.97 1.45
CA ALA A 57 -1.85 4.19 1.43
C ALA A 57 -0.70 4.95 2.09
N LEU A 58 -0.52 6.24 1.77
CA LEU A 58 0.50 7.09 2.36
C LEU A 58 0.26 7.31 3.86
N ALA A 59 -0.99 7.53 4.27
CA ALA A 59 -1.35 7.63 5.68
C ALA A 59 -1.03 6.32 6.45
N ALA A 60 -1.34 5.16 5.86
CA ALA A 60 -0.99 3.87 6.43
C ALA A 60 0.53 3.69 6.57
N THR A 61 1.29 4.02 5.52
CA THR A 61 2.76 3.94 5.50
C THR A 61 3.39 4.89 6.50
N HIS A 62 2.90 6.13 6.62
CA HIS A 62 3.36 7.07 7.62
C HIS A 62 3.17 6.51 9.03
N LEU A 63 1.98 5.97 9.33
CA LEU A 63 1.69 5.43 10.65
C LEU A 63 2.57 4.20 10.98
N SER A 64 2.86 3.34 10.00
CA SER A 64 3.84 2.25 10.15
C SER A 64 5.25 2.77 10.41
N LEU A 65 5.71 3.78 9.66
CA LEU A 65 7.02 4.40 9.88
C LEU A 65 7.13 5.08 11.25
N PHE A 66 6.07 5.75 11.69
CA PHE A 66 5.96 6.30 13.05
C PHE A 66 6.13 5.19 14.09
N GLN A 67 5.43 4.05 13.93
CA GLN A 67 5.54 2.90 14.84
C GLN A 67 6.96 2.36 14.90
N TYR A 68 7.59 2.11 13.74
CA TYR A 68 8.99 1.69 13.67
C TYR A 68 9.94 2.67 14.33
N LEU A 69 9.70 3.98 14.17
CA LEU A 69 10.52 5.01 14.79
C LEU A 69 10.39 4.98 16.32
N GLN A 70 9.18 4.80 16.85
CA GLN A 70 8.97 4.67 18.30
C GLN A 70 9.63 3.39 18.84
N GLU A 71 9.45 2.26 18.18
CA GLU A 71 10.07 0.98 18.55
C GLU A 71 11.60 1.07 18.54
N TYR A 72 12.19 1.67 17.48
CA TYR A 72 13.62 1.91 17.39
C TYR A 72 14.14 2.78 18.54
N LYS A 73 13.47 3.91 18.83
CA LYS A 73 13.79 4.82 19.94
C LYS A 73 13.70 4.12 21.29
N ASN A 74 12.73 3.24 21.47
CA ASN A 74 12.54 2.44 22.68
C ASN A 74 13.52 1.26 22.79
N GLY A 75 14.35 1.04 21.77
CA GLY A 75 15.38 0.02 21.79
C GLY A 75 14.91 -1.37 21.36
N ASP A 76 13.81 -1.48 20.62
CA ASP A 76 13.35 -2.75 20.06
C ASP A 76 14.44 -3.40 19.19
N LEU A 77 14.83 -4.61 19.56
CA LEU A 77 15.93 -5.33 18.92
C LEU A 77 15.57 -5.79 17.51
N ASN A 78 14.30 -6.13 17.25
CA ASN A 78 13.88 -6.61 15.94
C ASN A 78 13.96 -5.48 14.91
N VAL A 79 13.50 -4.28 15.27
CA VAL A 79 13.57 -3.11 14.38
C VAL A 79 15.03 -2.71 14.11
N LYS A 80 15.88 -2.74 15.14
CA LYS A 80 17.32 -2.47 14.97
C LYS A 80 17.99 -3.46 14.04
N GLN A 81 17.78 -4.76 14.27
CA GLN A 81 18.35 -5.81 13.42
C GLN A 81 17.82 -5.72 11.99
N ALA A 82 16.53 -5.45 11.80
CA ALA A 82 15.93 -5.27 10.48
C ALA A 82 16.53 -4.08 9.72
N LEU A 83 16.97 -3.03 10.43
CA LEU A 83 17.67 -1.89 9.83
C LEU A 83 19.15 -2.22 9.55
N GLU A 84 19.83 -2.92 10.45
CA GLU A 84 21.26 -3.28 10.33
C GLU A 84 21.57 -4.20 9.15
N VAL A 85 20.61 -5.04 8.73
CA VAL A 85 20.78 -5.91 7.56
C VAL A 85 20.60 -5.19 6.22
N ILE A 86 20.12 -3.94 6.23
CA ILE A 86 19.95 -3.15 5.01
C ILE A 86 21.29 -2.46 4.69
N PRO A 87 21.81 -2.56 3.45
CA PRO A 87 23.02 -1.86 3.05
C PRO A 87 22.91 -0.34 3.27
N ASN A 88 23.99 0.28 3.76
CA ASN A 88 24.01 1.72 4.04
C ASN A 88 23.67 2.56 2.80
N GLU A 89 24.07 2.11 1.62
CA GLU A 89 23.79 2.78 0.35
C GLU A 89 22.28 2.84 0.05
N ILE A 90 21.48 1.91 0.60
CA ILE A 90 20.02 1.95 0.52
C ILE A 90 19.45 2.87 1.59
N ILE A 91 19.99 2.81 2.82
CA ILE A 91 19.54 3.67 3.93
C ILE A 91 19.67 5.16 3.57
N GLU A 92 20.81 5.54 2.99
CA GLU A 92 21.13 6.92 2.58
C GLU A 92 20.22 7.44 1.45
N GLN A 93 19.48 6.56 0.77
CA GLN A 93 18.51 6.99 -0.24
C GLN A 93 17.22 7.54 0.37
N PHE A 94 16.93 7.29 1.65
CA PHE A 94 15.72 7.77 2.29
C PHE A 94 15.97 9.07 3.05
N PRO A 95 14.99 10.00 3.08
CA PRO A 95 15.09 11.23 3.89
C PRO A 95 15.27 10.97 5.39
N HIS A 96 14.88 9.79 5.88
CA HIS A 96 15.10 9.33 7.25
C HIS A 96 15.46 7.84 7.25
N PRO A 97 16.44 7.36 8.06
CA PRO A 97 16.90 5.96 8.04
C PRO A 97 15.80 4.93 8.23
N ILE A 98 14.81 5.23 9.09
CA ILE A 98 13.66 4.35 9.34
C ILE A 98 12.84 4.06 8.07
N GLY A 99 12.91 4.94 7.06
CA GLY A 99 12.28 4.74 5.75
C GLY A 99 12.79 3.49 5.04
N ALA A 100 14.05 3.12 5.25
CA ALA A 100 14.65 1.94 4.64
C ALA A 100 13.98 0.63 5.06
N LEU A 101 13.30 0.59 6.21
CA LEU A 101 12.54 -0.60 6.64
C LEU A 101 11.40 -0.95 5.68
N LEU A 102 10.94 -0.01 4.84
CA LEU A 102 9.95 -0.29 3.80
C LEU A 102 10.46 -1.22 2.70
N MET A 103 11.78 -1.44 2.60
CA MET A 103 12.34 -2.47 1.72
C MET A 103 11.90 -3.88 2.12
N HIS A 104 11.52 -4.08 3.39
CA HIS A 104 10.91 -5.32 3.88
C HIS A 104 9.38 -5.38 3.65
N GLU A 105 8.79 -4.31 3.09
CA GLU A 105 7.35 -4.21 2.79
C GLU A 105 7.06 -4.02 1.29
N PRO A 106 7.48 -4.93 0.39
CA PRO A 106 7.29 -4.77 -1.05
C PRO A 106 5.82 -4.63 -1.45
N ASN A 107 4.90 -5.24 -0.71
CA ASN A 107 3.45 -5.11 -0.97
C ASN A 107 2.92 -3.69 -0.69
N THR A 108 3.50 -2.97 0.26
CA THR A 108 3.16 -1.57 0.52
C THR A 108 3.63 -0.70 -0.64
N LEU A 109 4.87 -0.89 -1.09
CA LEU A 109 5.45 -0.15 -2.22
C LEU A 109 4.65 -0.38 -3.52
N LYS A 110 4.33 -1.63 -3.84
CA LYS A 110 3.47 -1.97 -4.99
C LYS A 110 2.12 -1.29 -4.91
N HIS A 111 1.45 -1.36 -3.75
CA HIS A 111 0.11 -0.77 -3.63
C HIS A 111 0.10 0.74 -3.83
N ILE A 112 1.12 1.45 -3.33
CA ILE A 112 1.29 2.89 -3.54
C ILE A 112 1.49 3.17 -5.04
N ALA A 113 2.36 2.42 -5.70
CA ALA A 113 2.64 2.58 -7.11
C ALA A 113 1.40 2.34 -7.97
N HIS A 114 0.65 1.26 -7.72
CA HIS A 114 -0.63 1.00 -8.39
C HIS A 114 -1.67 2.09 -8.12
N SER A 115 -1.79 2.54 -6.88
CA SER A 115 -2.73 3.62 -6.53
C SER A 115 -2.43 4.90 -7.30
N TYR A 116 -1.15 5.17 -7.61
CA TYR A 116 -0.72 6.31 -8.41
C TYR A 116 -0.81 6.08 -9.93
N ALA A 117 -0.36 4.93 -10.42
CA ALA A 117 -0.11 4.70 -11.85
C ALA A 117 -1.29 4.08 -12.59
N ASP A 118 -2.21 3.41 -11.90
CA ASP A 118 -3.29 2.66 -12.54
C ASP A 118 -4.48 3.55 -12.92
N GLN A 119 -4.22 4.51 -13.80
CA GLN A 119 -5.19 5.49 -14.27
C GLN A 119 -5.10 5.67 -15.78
N GLU A 120 -6.22 6.08 -16.39
CA GLU A 120 -6.37 6.13 -17.84
C GLU A 120 -5.36 7.06 -18.53
N GLU A 121 -4.92 8.13 -17.86
CA GLU A 121 -3.86 9.02 -18.33
C GLU A 121 -2.55 8.27 -18.55
N VAL A 122 -2.14 7.43 -17.60
CA VAL A 122 -0.91 6.65 -17.70
C VAL A 122 -1.06 5.56 -18.78
N TYR A 123 -2.24 4.96 -18.90
CA TYR A 123 -2.50 3.94 -19.92
C TYR A 123 -2.46 4.49 -21.34
N LYS A 124 -2.77 5.77 -21.56
CA LYS A 124 -2.61 6.39 -22.88
C LYS A 124 -1.14 6.41 -23.33
N ASP A 125 -0.23 6.70 -22.40
CA ASP A 125 1.20 6.80 -22.68
C ASP A 125 1.89 5.42 -22.63
N ARG A 126 1.42 4.52 -21.76
CA ARG A 126 1.97 3.17 -21.58
C ARG A 126 0.86 2.11 -21.55
N PRO A 127 0.25 1.77 -22.71
CA PRO A 127 -0.89 0.86 -22.76
C PRO A 127 -0.62 -0.55 -22.19
N ALA A 128 0.63 -1.02 -22.32
CA ALA A 128 1.04 -2.33 -21.80
C ALA A 128 0.93 -2.43 -20.28
N VAL A 129 1.00 -1.32 -19.53
CA VAL A 129 0.88 -1.30 -18.05
C VAL A 129 -0.50 -1.81 -17.61
N ARG A 130 -1.53 -1.58 -18.43
CA ARG A 130 -2.92 -1.91 -18.10
C ARG A 130 -3.12 -3.38 -17.75
N MET A 131 -2.44 -4.30 -18.45
CA MET A 131 -2.60 -5.73 -18.18
C MET A 131 -2.08 -6.11 -16.79
N TYR A 132 -0.95 -5.52 -16.35
CA TYR A 132 -0.39 -5.75 -15.03
C TYR A 132 -1.28 -5.15 -13.93
N ALA A 133 -1.82 -3.96 -14.18
CA ALA A 133 -2.79 -3.32 -13.29
C ALA A 133 -4.08 -4.15 -13.11
N GLU A 134 -4.61 -4.73 -14.18
CA GLU A 134 -5.82 -5.58 -14.12
C GLU A 134 -5.57 -6.90 -13.36
N VAL A 135 -4.37 -7.48 -13.48
CA VAL A 135 -3.96 -8.64 -12.68
C VAL A 135 -3.85 -8.24 -11.20
N TYR A 136 -3.19 -7.12 -10.90
CA TYR A 136 -3.06 -6.61 -9.53
C TYR A 136 -4.43 -6.29 -8.91
N TYR A 137 -5.34 -5.69 -9.67
CA TYR A 137 -6.72 -5.45 -9.25
C TYR A 137 -7.40 -6.75 -8.78
N ALA A 138 -7.28 -7.83 -9.56
CA ALA A 138 -7.83 -9.12 -9.19
C ALA A 138 -7.16 -9.71 -7.94
N GLN A 139 -5.85 -9.50 -7.75
CA GLN A 139 -5.14 -9.88 -6.52
C GLN A 139 -5.64 -9.08 -5.30
N VAL A 140 -5.84 -7.76 -5.44
CA VAL A 140 -6.36 -6.90 -4.37
C VAL A 140 -7.79 -7.28 -4.01
N LEU A 141 -8.62 -7.61 -5.00
CA LEU A 141 -9.98 -8.09 -4.80
C LEU A 141 -10.00 -9.39 -4.00
N GLY A 142 -9.11 -10.33 -4.33
CA GLY A 142 -8.88 -11.55 -3.55
C GLY A 142 -10.03 -12.54 -3.63
N ASP A 143 -10.78 -12.54 -4.73
CA ASP A 143 -11.88 -13.46 -5.06
C ASP A 143 -11.42 -14.69 -5.88
N GLY A 144 -10.12 -14.79 -6.17
CA GLY A 144 -9.54 -15.85 -6.98
C GLY A 144 -9.48 -15.55 -8.48
N SER A 145 -10.05 -14.44 -8.96
CA SER A 145 -10.07 -14.08 -10.39
C SER A 145 -8.71 -13.76 -11.01
N HIS A 146 -7.66 -13.60 -10.19
CA HIS A 146 -6.31 -13.29 -10.65
C HIS A 146 -5.74 -14.36 -11.60
N VAL A 147 -6.07 -15.64 -11.39
CA VAL A 147 -5.62 -16.74 -12.26
C VAL A 147 -6.19 -16.57 -13.67
N SER A 148 -7.49 -16.29 -13.77
CA SER A 148 -8.13 -16.06 -15.07
C SER A 148 -7.61 -14.79 -15.75
N LYS A 149 -7.22 -13.76 -14.99
CA LYS A 149 -6.61 -12.55 -15.56
C LYS A 149 -5.22 -12.79 -16.13
N LEU A 150 -4.40 -13.59 -15.45
CA LEU A 150 -3.10 -14.02 -15.98
C LEU A 150 -3.28 -14.79 -17.31
N GLU A 151 -4.24 -15.72 -17.37
CA GLU A 151 -4.55 -16.47 -18.59
C GLU A 151 -5.06 -15.57 -19.73
N GLU A 152 -5.97 -14.63 -19.43
CA GLU A 152 -6.53 -13.66 -20.38
C GLU A 152 -5.42 -12.87 -21.09
N PHE A 153 -4.43 -12.40 -20.32
CA PHE A 153 -3.30 -11.62 -20.85
C PHE A 153 -2.12 -12.46 -21.30
N ARG A 154 -2.20 -13.79 -21.18
CA ARG A 154 -1.10 -14.72 -21.47
C ARG A 154 0.17 -14.38 -20.69
N LEU A 155 0.01 -13.97 -19.44
CA LEU A 155 1.08 -13.71 -18.50
C LEU A 155 1.27 -14.90 -17.57
N THR A 156 2.52 -15.27 -17.33
CA THR A 156 2.87 -16.17 -16.24
C THR A 156 2.91 -15.40 -14.90
N PRO A 157 2.76 -16.10 -13.76
CA PRO A 157 2.95 -15.48 -12.45
C PRO A 157 4.34 -14.83 -12.28
N GLU A 158 5.38 -15.42 -12.88
CA GLU A 158 6.76 -14.92 -12.83
C GLU A 158 6.93 -13.64 -13.65
N GLU A 159 6.36 -13.56 -14.85
CA GLU A 159 6.38 -12.33 -15.65
C GLU A 159 5.64 -11.17 -14.97
N HIS A 160 4.49 -11.46 -14.33
CA HIS A 160 3.78 -10.47 -13.52
C HIS A 160 4.65 -10.01 -12.35
N LEU A 161 5.21 -10.93 -11.57
CA LEU A 161 6.08 -10.60 -10.44
C LEU A 161 7.32 -9.80 -10.86
N ASN A 162 8.00 -10.21 -11.93
CA ASN A 162 9.17 -9.50 -12.44
C ASN A 162 8.83 -8.07 -12.84
N TYR A 163 7.66 -7.84 -13.43
CA TYR A 163 7.21 -6.48 -13.75
C TYR A 163 6.93 -5.67 -12.49
N GLU A 164 6.22 -6.26 -11.51
CA GLU A 164 5.98 -5.64 -10.21
C GLU A 164 7.28 -5.20 -9.52
N GLU A 165 8.31 -6.04 -9.55
CA GLU A 165 9.59 -5.79 -8.90
C GLU A 165 10.45 -4.75 -9.63
N ASN A 166 10.40 -4.70 -10.96
CA ASN A 166 11.25 -3.80 -11.74
C ASN A 166 10.59 -2.45 -12.07
N GLU A 167 9.27 -2.36 -12.04
CA GLU A 167 8.54 -1.14 -12.41
C GLU A 167 7.76 -0.55 -11.23
N TYR A 168 6.89 -1.33 -10.59
CA TYR A 168 6.01 -0.81 -9.53
C TYR A 168 6.74 -0.59 -8.21
N ILE A 169 7.61 -1.50 -7.75
CA ILE A 169 8.35 -1.31 -6.50
C ILE A 169 9.24 -0.04 -6.57
N PRO A 170 10.08 0.16 -7.62
CA PRO A 170 10.89 1.37 -7.72
C PRO A 170 10.04 2.65 -7.79
N LEU A 171 8.92 2.63 -8.53
CA LEU A 171 7.98 3.75 -8.55
C LEU A 171 7.39 4.03 -7.16
N GLY A 172 7.03 2.98 -6.42
CA GLY A 172 6.55 3.07 -5.05
C GLY A 172 7.57 3.74 -4.14
N ILE A 173 8.86 3.36 -4.26
CA ILE A 173 9.97 3.98 -3.53
C ILE A 173 10.09 5.47 -3.87
N THR A 174 10.03 5.85 -5.14
CA THR A 174 10.04 7.27 -5.55
C THR A 174 8.87 8.03 -4.92
N ILE A 175 7.66 7.48 -4.99
CA ILE A 175 6.46 8.15 -4.46
C ILE A 175 6.56 8.34 -2.94
N ILE A 176 6.99 7.34 -2.17
CA ILE A 176 7.10 7.50 -0.71
C ILE A 176 8.17 8.52 -0.33
N LYS A 177 9.29 8.58 -1.06
CA LYS A 177 10.34 9.55 -0.80
C LYS A 177 9.84 10.98 -0.99
N ASP A 178 8.97 11.19 -1.97
CA ASP A 178 8.44 12.51 -2.31
C ASP A 178 7.21 12.90 -1.49
N GLN A 179 6.32 11.94 -1.18
CA GLN A 179 4.98 12.24 -0.65
C GLN A 179 4.83 11.99 0.86
N ILE A 180 5.67 11.16 1.48
CA ILE A 180 5.65 11.04 2.94
C ILE A 180 6.09 12.38 3.55
N LYS A 181 5.39 12.81 4.62
CA LYS A 181 5.72 14.02 5.38
C LYS A 181 6.90 13.73 6.30
N TRP A 182 8.08 13.53 5.73
CA TRP A 182 9.29 13.09 6.44
C TRP A 182 9.70 14.03 7.59
N SER A 183 9.45 15.33 7.45
CA SER A 183 9.69 16.32 8.51
C SER A 183 8.77 16.16 9.72
N GLU A 184 7.68 15.42 9.57
CA GLU A 184 6.65 15.16 10.58
C GLU A 184 6.48 13.65 10.80
N ILE A 185 7.51 12.83 10.55
CA ILE A 185 7.45 11.37 10.68
C ILE A 185 7.15 10.88 12.10
N ASP A 186 7.31 11.76 13.10
CA ASP A 186 6.94 11.54 14.49
C ASP A 186 5.50 11.99 14.84
N ASN A 187 4.74 12.51 13.86
CA ASN A 187 3.36 12.93 14.03
C ASN A 187 2.39 11.76 13.68
N PRO A 188 1.65 11.20 14.66
CA PRO A 188 0.73 10.11 14.40
C PRO A 188 -0.62 10.54 13.80
N ASP A 189 -0.90 11.85 13.71
CA ASP A 189 -2.17 12.37 13.19
C ASP A 189 -2.19 12.38 11.65
N VAL A 190 -2.18 11.16 11.08
CA VAL A 190 -2.18 10.95 9.64
C VAL A 190 -3.46 11.42 8.95
N SER A 191 -4.55 11.60 9.71
CA SER A 191 -5.78 12.20 9.18
C SER A 191 -5.51 13.64 8.77
N MET A 192 -4.90 14.44 9.64
CA MET A 192 -4.56 15.84 9.33
C MET A 192 -3.50 15.96 8.23
N LEU A 193 -2.57 15.00 8.14
CA LEU A 193 -1.47 15.05 7.18
C LEU A 193 -1.86 14.65 5.75
N TYR A 194 -2.89 13.80 5.58
CA TYR A 194 -3.19 13.17 4.30
C TYR A 194 -4.67 13.12 3.89
N LEU A 195 -5.60 13.20 4.85
CA LEU A 195 -7.02 12.89 4.62
C LEU A 195 -7.94 14.12 4.76
N VAL A 196 -7.38 15.30 5.04
CA VAL A 196 -8.08 16.59 5.15
C VAL A 196 -7.81 17.45 3.92
#